data_AF-A0A2P2MLB3-F1
#
_entry.id   AF-A0A2P2MLB3-F1
#
_cell.length_a   1.000
_cell.length_b   1.000
_cell.length_c   1.000
_cell.angle_alpha   90.00
_cell.angle_beta   90.00
_cell.angle_gamma   90.00
#
_symmetry.space_group_name_H-M   'P 1'
#
loop_
_entity.id
_entity.type
_entity.pdbx_description
1 polymer ?
#
loop_
_entity_poly.entity_id
_entity_poly.type
_entity_poly.pdbx_seq_one_letter_code
_entity_poly.pdbx_strand_id
1 'polypeptide(L)'
;MGNKEGENFLSIVGGSEHTLRAKLTFSQELHGNLTKESGPVSMTFTIPMYNASKLQVKYLQIAKKSSTYNPYRWVRYVTQANSYVARL
;
A
#
# COMPACT_ATOMS: atom_id res chain seq x y z
N MET A 1 -21.10 -5.27 -12.47
CA MET A 1 -19.67 -5.07 -12.78
C MET A 1 -19.35 -3.63 -12.41
N GLY A 2 -18.91 -3.39 -11.17
CA GLY A 2 -18.78 -2.03 -10.63
C GLY A 2 -17.48 -1.38 -11.09
N ASN A 3 -17.58 -0.19 -11.68
CA ASN A 3 -16.43 0.64 -12.02
C ASN A 3 -15.65 0.93 -10.73
N LYS A 4 -14.41 0.47 -10.66
CA LYS A 4 -13.49 0.84 -9.57
C LYS A 4 -13.02 2.27 -9.83
N GLU A 5 -13.63 3.24 -9.15
CA GLU A 5 -13.09 4.58 -9.08
C GLU A 5 -11.83 4.54 -8.21
N GLY A 6 -10.69 4.96 -8.77
CA GLY A 6 -9.39 4.92 -8.10
C GLY A 6 -8.65 6.23 -8.33
N GLU A 7 -8.32 6.92 -7.24
CA GLU A 7 -7.48 8.11 -7.24
C GLU A 7 -6.01 7.69 -7.08
N ASN A 8 -5.12 8.25 -7.92
CA ASN A 8 -3.68 7.93 -7.91
C ASN A 8 -2.87 9.14 -7.45
N PHE A 9 -2.04 8.97 -6.42
CA PHE A 9 -1.07 9.97 -5.99
C PHE A 9 0.35 9.53 -6.38
N LEU A 10 1.10 10.39 -7.07
CA LEU A 10 2.47 10.09 -7.53
C LEU A 10 3.50 10.06 -6.39
N SER A 11 3.28 10.84 -5.34
CA SER A 11 4.10 10.85 -4.13
C SER A 11 3.33 11.42 -2.95
N ILE A 12 3.33 10.73 -1.82
CA ILE A 12 2.78 11.20 -0.54
C ILE A 12 3.92 11.19 0.48
N VAL A 13 4.11 12.30 1.18
CA VAL A 13 5.15 12.45 2.20
C VAL A 13 4.63 11.96 3.54
N GLY A 14 5.47 11.35 4.36
CA GLY A 14 5.06 10.96 5.72
C GLY A 14 4.71 12.19 6.56
N GLY A 15 3.69 12.08 7.42
CA GLY A 15 3.23 13.17 8.28
C GLY A 15 2.36 14.22 7.57
N SER A 16 1.98 14.00 6.31
CA SER A 16 0.95 14.80 5.65
C SER A 16 -0.45 14.22 5.85
N GLU A 17 -1.45 15.10 5.76
CA GLU A 17 -2.86 14.74 5.73
C GLU A 17 -3.44 15.04 4.35
N HIS A 18 -4.21 14.10 3.81
CA HIS A 18 -4.88 14.24 2.52
C HIS A 18 -6.35 13.86 2.67
N THR A 19 -7.25 14.66 2.08
CA THR A 19 -8.70 14.43 2.13
C THR A 19 -9.25 14.26 0.72
N LEU A 20 -10.03 13.21 0.51
CA LEU A 20 -10.82 12.98 -0.71
C LEU A 20 -12.31 13.18 -0.41
N ARG A 21 -13.00 14.00 -1.20
CA ARG A 21 -14.45 14.21 -1.10
C ARG A 21 -15.11 13.75 -2.39
N ALA A 22 -15.95 12.72 -2.30
CA ALA A 22 -16.77 12.24 -3.40
C ALA A 22 -18.26 12.55 -3.13
N LYS A 23 -19.00 12.92 -4.18
CA LYS A 23 -20.46 13.11 -4.12
C LYS A 23 -21.11 12.19 -5.14
N LEU A 24 -21.92 11.26 -4.65
CA LEU A 24 -22.69 10.36 -5.49
C LEU A 24 -24.09 10.93 -5.68
N THR A 25 -24.52 11.09 -6.93
CA THR A 25 -25.88 11.49 -7.28
C THR A 25 -26.58 10.28 -7.90
N PHE A 26 -27.73 9.90 -7.35
CA PHE A 26 -28.52 8.76 -7.83
C PHE A 26 -29.81 9.29 -8.46
N SER A 27 -30.27 8.67 -9.56
CA SER A 27 -31.65 8.83 -10.03
C SER A 27 -32.60 8.15 -9.03
N GLN A 28 -33.76 8.75 -8.78
CA GLN A 28 -34.59 8.48 -7.61
C GLN A 28 -35.20 7.07 -7.53
N GLU A 29 -35.16 6.51 -6.31
CA GLU A 29 -35.93 5.43 -5.66
C GLU A 29 -35.98 4.01 -6.27
N LEU A 30 -35.03 3.17 -5.84
CA LEU A 30 -35.32 1.74 -5.65
C LEU A 30 -36.20 1.60 -4.39
N HIS A 31 -37.49 1.39 -4.61
CA HIS A 31 -38.46 1.02 -3.56
C HIS A 31 -38.06 -0.35 -2.99
N GLY A 32 -37.36 -0.34 -1.87
CA GLY A 32 -36.99 -1.54 -1.13
C GLY A 32 -36.06 -1.19 0.01
N ASN A 33 -36.22 -1.83 1.17
CA ASN A 33 -35.32 -1.74 2.32
C ASN A 33 -33.93 -2.36 2.00
N LEU A 34 -33.26 -1.90 0.95
CA LEU A 34 -31.85 -2.18 0.73
C LEU A 34 -31.06 -1.25 1.63
N THR A 35 -30.53 -1.80 2.72
CA THR A 35 -29.41 -1.20 3.43
C THR A 35 -28.32 -0.90 2.40
N LYS A 36 -28.05 0.40 2.19
CA LYS A 36 -26.96 0.83 1.31
C LYS A 36 -25.64 0.50 2.00
N GLU A 37 -25.10 -0.68 1.75
CA GLU A 37 -23.78 -1.05 2.23
C GLU A 37 -22.73 -0.49 1.26
N SER A 38 -21.95 0.49 1.73
CA SER A 38 -20.70 0.82 1.05
C SER A 38 -19.70 -0.30 1.30
N GLY A 39 -19.14 -0.84 0.21
CA GLY A 39 -18.03 -1.76 0.30
C GLY A 39 -16.80 -1.13 0.98
N PRO A 40 -15.86 -1.94 1.46
CA PRO A 40 -14.63 -1.44 2.05
C PRO A 40 -13.84 -0.53 1.09
N VAL A 41 -13.14 0.45 1.66
CA VAL A 41 -12.15 1.27 0.95
C VAL A 41 -10.78 0.61 1.08
N SER A 42 -10.20 0.19 -0.04
CA SER A 42 -8.85 -0.40 -0.09
C SER A 42 -7.81 0.66 -0.45
N MET A 43 -6.64 0.60 0.18
CA MET A 43 -5.50 1.46 -0.16
C MET A 43 -4.31 0.63 -0.64
N THR A 44 -3.69 1.07 -1.74
CA THR A 44 -2.47 0.47 -2.28
C THR A 44 -1.34 1.50 -2.23
N PHE A 45 -0.23 1.18 -1.58
CA PHE A 45 0.93 2.06 -1.50
C PHE A 45 2.24 1.28 -1.40
N THR A 46 3.35 1.96 -1.72
CA THR A 46 4.72 1.47 -1.52
C THR A 46 5.54 2.54 -0.82
N ILE A 47 6.21 2.19 0.27
CA ILE A 47 7.14 3.06 1.01
C ILE A 47 8.57 2.53 0.78
N PRO A 48 9.38 3.23 -0.05
CA PRO A 48 10.77 2.84 -0.27
C PRO A 48 11.61 3.13 0.98
N MET A 49 12.63 2.29 1.20
CA MET A 49 13.63 2.44 2.27
C MET A 49 13.06 2.47 3.70
N TYR A 50 11.80 2.07 3.88
CA TYR A 50 11.14 1.97 5.18
C TYR A 50 10.80 0.52 5.52
N ASN A 51 10.88 0.20 6.81
CA ASN A 51 10.55 -1.11 7.34
C ASN A 51 9.60 -1.01 8.54
N ALA A 52 8.33 -1.31 8.30
CA ALA A 52 7.30 -1.33 9.34
C ALA A 52 7.54 -2.38 10.44
N SER A 53 8.11 -3.54 10.09
CA SER A 53 8.36 -4.65 11.04
C SER A 53 9.60 -4.45 11.92
N LYS A 54 10.45 -3.46 11.60
CA LYS A 54 11.78 -3.25 12.19
C LYS A 54 12.77 -4.42 12.01
N LEU A 55 12.49 -5.38 11.13
CA LEU A 55 13.42 -6.44 10.76
C LEU A 55 14.75 -5.89 10.18
N GLN A 56 15.88 -6.23 10.79
CA GLN A 56 17.18 -5.79 10.31
C GLN A 56 18.05 -6.96 9.87
N VAL A 57 18.57 -6.91 8.65
CA VAL A 57 19.63 -7.81 8.17
C VAL A 57 20.91 -7.50 8.91
N LYS A 58 21.34 -8.40 9.79
CA LYS A 58 22.57 -8.23 10.58
C LYS A 58 23.83 -8.53 9.77
N TYR A 59 23.80 -9.59 8.96
CA TYR A 59 24.93 -9.98 8.12
C TYR A 59 24.48 -10.72 6.86
N LEU A 60 25.24 -10.56 5.78
CA LEU A 60 25.10 -11.32 4.54
C LEU A 60 26.40 -12.10 4.32
N GLN A 61 26.39 -13.37 4.72
CA GLN A 61 27.54 -14.25 4.56
C GLN A 61 27.58 -14.82 3.15
N ILE A 62 28.76 -14.79 2.53
CA ILE A 62 28.99 -15.33 1.20
C ILE A 62 30.07 -16.40 1.33
N ALA A 63 29.70 -17.66 1.05
CA ALA A 63 30.65 -18.76 1.02
C ALA A 63 31.60 -18.57 -0.18
N LYS A 64 32.90 -18.45 0.09
CA LYS A 64 33.92 -18.24 -0.95
C LYS A 64 34.58 -19.56 -1.31
N LYS A 65 34.83 -19.78 -2.62
CA LYS A 65 35.75 -20.83 -3.11
C LYS A 65 37.18 -20.32 -3.32
N SER A 66 37.39 -19.01 -3.47
CA SER A 66 38.73 -18.42 -3.61
C SER A 66 38.93 -17.18 -2.71
N SER A 67 40.19 -16.95 -2.31
CA SER A 67 40.57 -15.88 -1.38
C SER A 67 40.44 -14.46 -1.94
N THR A 68 40.42 -14.30 -3.28
CA THR A 68 40.49 -12.99 -3.96
C THR A 68 39.14 -12.38 -4.31
N TYR A 69 38.03 -13.12 -4.16
CA TYR A 69 36.71 -12.63 -4.54
C TYR A 69 36.04 -11.81 -3.42
N ASN A 70 35.77 -10.52 -3.63
CA ASN A 70 35.04 -9.66 -2.69
C ASN A 70 33.84 -8.97 -3.38
N PRO A 71 32.65 -9.59 -3.38
CA PRO A 71 31.48 -9.04 -4.08
C PRO A 71 30.86 -7.86 -3.35
N TYR A 72 30.27 -6.95 -4.12
CA TYR A 72 29.45 -5.86 -3.61
C TYR A 72 28.16 -6.41 -2.98
N ARG A 73 27.77 -5.84 -1.83
CA ARG A 73 26.58 -6.24 -1.06
C ARG A 73 25.67 -5.04 -0.87
N TRP A 74 24.39 -5.21 -1.12
CA TRP A 74 23.39 -4.17 -0.92
C TRP A 74 22.11 -4.78 -0.34
N VAL A 75 21.40 -3.98 0.44
CA VAL A 75 20.09 -4.31 1.00
C VAL A 75 19.19 -3.10 0.81
N ARG A 76 17.94 -3.33 0.41
CA ARG A 76 16.88 -2.32 0.40
C ARG A 76 15.66 -2.86 1.12
N TYR A 77 15.04 -2.04 1.94
CA TYR A 77 13.74 -2.35 2.53
C TYR A 77 12.65 -1.67 1.71
N VAL A 78 11.55 -2.37 1.49
CA VAL A 78 10.36 -1.82 0.83
C VAL A 78 9.16 -2.32 1.61
N THR A 79 8.31 -1.39 2.03
CA THR A 79 7.03 -1.71 2.66
C THR A 79 5.93 -1.52 1.62
N GLN A 80 5.13 -2.56 1.38
CA GLN A 80 3.98 -2.50 0.47
C GLN A 80 2.70 -2.74 1.24
N ALA A 81 1.62 -2.06 0.84
CA ALA A 81 0.29 -2.38 1.32
C ALA A 81 -0.14 -3.76 0.79
N ASN A 82 -0.56 -4.64 1.70
CA ASN A 82 -1.25 -5.87 1.34
C ASN A 82 -2.77 -5.62 1.43
N SER A 83 -3.48 -6.25 2.38
CA SER A 83 -4.91 -6.02 2.62
C SER A 83 -5.17 -4.79 3.51
N TYR A 84 -4.66 -3.61 3.12
CA TYR A 84 -4.92 -2.37 3.85
C TYR A 84 -6.31 -1.82 3.50
N VAL A 85 -7.28 -2.06 4.38
CA VAL A 85 -8.70 -1.84 4.14
C VAL A 85 -9.35 -1.11 5.30
N ALA A 86 -10.17 -0.11 5.00
CA ALA A 86 -11.07 0.54 5.94
C ALA A 86 -12.53 0.14 5.64
N ARG A 87 -13.32 -0.11 6.68
CA ARG A 87 -14.77 -0.29 6.60
C ARG A 87 -15.43 0.95 7.21
N LEU A 88 -16.46 1.45 6.53
CA LEU A 88 -17.25 2.62 6.91
C LEU A 88 -18.61 2.16 7.43
#